data_AF-A0A844I6N4-F1
#
_entry.id   AF-A0A844I6N4-F1
#
_cell.length_a   1.000
_cell.length_b   1.000
_cell.length_c   1.000
_cell.angle_alpha   90.00
_cell.angle_beta   90.00
_cell.angle_gamma   90.00
#
_symmetry.space_group_name_H-M   'P 1'
#
loop_
_entity.id
_entity.type
_entity.pdbx_description
1 polymer ?
#
loop_
_entity_poly.entity_id
_entity_poly.type
_entity_poly.pdbx_seq_one_letter_code
_entity_poly.pdbx_strand_id
1 'polypeptide(L)'
;MKCPVCGAIYRPTKGTGAQGGETDSKISPLPPHSPSCRRCKADLSDLITLHDQAIWYHRQALDLFSKKRYPEAAMHNNQALALYYSHADFHALAGKLSALQGEWREAIASWQQALKFDPKNAIACDCLGLIKPNLII
;
A
#
# COMPACT_ATOMS: atom_id res chain seq x y z
N MET A 1 -6.73 7.67 -1.18
CA MET A 1 -7.98 7.57 -0.39
C MET A 1 -9.09 8.29 -1.12
N LYS A 2 -10.36 7.99 -0.84
CA LYS A 2 -11.50 8.79 -1.33
C LYS A 2 -12.14 9.48 -0.13
N CYS A 3 -12.51 10.75 -0.29
CA CYS A 3 -13.31 11.45 0.71
C CYS A 3 -14.66 10.74 0.86
N PRO A 4 -15.10 10.40 2.08
CA PRO A 4 -16.37 9.69 2.29
C PRO A 4 -17.59 10.56 1.95
N VAL A 5 -17.44 11.89 1.99
CA VAL A 5 -18.54 12.84 1.74
C VAL A 5 -18.74 13.10 0.25
N CYS A 6 -17.66 13.43 -0.48
CA CYS A 6 -17.78 13.86 -1.88
C CYS A 6 -17.13 12.91 -2.91
N GLY A 7 -16.53 11.81 -2.46
CA GLY A 7 -15.86 10.84 -3.33
C GLY A 7 -14.56 11.32 -3.98
N ALA A 8 -14.16 12.58 -3.76
CA ALA A 8 -12.94 13.14 -4.32
C ALA A 8 -11.72 12.33 -3.87
N ILE A 9 -10.80 12.07 -4.80
CA ILE A 9 -9.54 11.41 -4.49
C ILE A 9 -8.71 12.36 -3.63
N TYR A 10 -8.45 11.94 -2.40
CA TYR A 10 -7.53 12.59 -1.49
C TYR A 10 -6.25 11.76 -1.41
N ARG A 11 -5.13 12.41 -1.70
CA ARG A 11 -3.79 11.84 -1.54
C ARG A 11 -3.18 12.44 -0.27
N PRO A 12 -3.06 11.66 0.82
CA PRO A 12 -2.20 12.08 1.92
C PRO A 12 -0.78 12.25 1.37
N THR A 13 -0.06 13.26 1.84
CA THR A 13 1.34 13.48 1.47
C THR A 13 2.14 12.24 1.85
N LYS A 14 2.93 11.68 0.92
CA LYS A 14 3.73 10.49 1.15
C LYS A 14 4.52 10.66 2.45
N GLY A 15 4.16 9.90 3.48
CA GLY A 15 4.98 9.76 4.68
C GLY A 15 6.38 9.31 4.25
N THR A 16 7.38 10.07 4.64
CA THR A 16 8.80 9.91 4.30
C THR A 16 9.22 8.44 4.21
N GLY A 17 9.51 8.01 2.98
CA GLY A 17 10.20 6.78 2.61
C GLY A 17 10.95 7.10 1.33
N ALA A 18 12.27 7.15 1.43
CA ALA A 18 13.19 7.64 0.40
C ALA A 18 13.04 6.91 -0.96
N GLN A 19 12.90 7.67 -2.05
CA GLN A 19 13.93 7.86 -3.09
C GLN A 19 13.36 8.60 -4.33
N GLY A 20 14.02 9.72 -4.68
CA GLY A 20 14.47 10.09 -6.02
C GLY A 20 13.48 10.56 -7.10
N GLY A 21 13.58 11.84 -7.49
CA GLY A 21 13.18 12.34 -8.82
C GLY A 21 12.59 13.75 -8.83
N GLU A 22 13.44 14.77 -8.97
CA GLU A 22 13.16 16.23 -9.07
C GLU A 22 12.26 16.58 -10.27
N THR A 23 11.38 17.59 -10.20
CA THR A 23 11.59 19.04 -10.44
C THR A 23 10.18 19.67 -10.30
N ASP A 24 9.89 20.88 -9.87
CA ASP A 24 10.60 22.15 -9.89
C ASP A 24 9.83 23.14 -8.96
N SER A 25 10.49 24.23 -8.60
CA SER A 25 9.88 25.49 -8.08
C SER A 25 9.38 25.56 -6.64
N LYS A 26 10.23 26.15 -5.78
CA LYS A 26 9.91 27.11 -4.71
C LYS A 26 8.54 26.99 -4.05
N ILE A 27 8.40 26.10 -3.07
CA ILE A 27 7.37 26.24 -2.04
C ILE A 27 8.03 25.90 -0.71
N SER A 28 8.05 26.88 0.20
CA SER A 28 8.43 26.73 1.61
C SER A 28 7.84 25.46 2.23
N PRO A 29 8.46 24.84 3.25
CA PRO A 29 7.90 23.66 3.89
C PRO A 29 6.52 24.04 4.44
N LEU A 30 5.45 23.60 3.76
CA LEU A 30 4.11 23.91 4.22
C LEU A 30 3.91 23.22 5.58
N PRO A 31 3.29 23.90 6.55
CA PRO A 31 2.87 23.26 7.80
C PRO A 31 1.94 22.08 7.47
N PRO A 32 1.82 21.07 8.35
CA PRO A 32 1.03 19.88 8.09
C PRO A 32 -0.36 20.31 7.63
N HIS A 33 -0.65 20.02 6.36
CA HIS A 33 -1.77 20.60 5.64
C HIS A 33 -3.08 20.29 6.36
N SER A 34 -4.00 21.26 6.34
CA SER A 34 -5.32 21.15 7.00
C SER A 34 -5.95 19.78 6.75
N PRO A 35 -6.48 19.10 7.78
CA PRO A 35 -7.09 17.77 7.63
C PRO A 35 -8.41 17.82 6.86
N SER A 36 -8.66 18.84 6.04
CA SER A 36 -9.91 19.05 5.34
C SER A 36 -9.83 18.64 3.87
N CYS A 37 -10.93 18.12 3.34
CA CYS A 37 -11.07 17.82 1.93
C CYS A 37 -11.08 19.12 1.11
N ARG A 38 -10.18 19.27 0.13
CA ARG A 38 -10.13 20.48 -0.72
C ARG A 38 -11.44 20.79 -1.46
N ARG A 39 -12.24 19.76 -1.77
CA ARG A 39 -13.48 19.92 -2.55
C ARG A 39 -14.69 20.30 -1.70
N CYS A 40 -14.94 19.57 -0.60
CA CYS A 40 -16.12 19.78 0.23
C CYS A 40 -15.82 20.37 1.61
N LYS A 41 -14.55 20.66 1.93
CA LYS A 41 -14.07 21.15 3.23
C LYS A 41 -14.40 20.24 4.43
N ALA A 42 -14.88 19.02 4.18
CA ALA A 42 -15.14 18.02 5.22
C ALA A 42 -13.86 17.68 5.97
N ASP A 43 -13.96 17.46 7.27
CA ASP A 43 -12.85 16.97 8.09
C ASP A 43 -12.50 15.52 7.70
N LEU A 44 -11.22 15.27 7.52
CA LEU A 44 -10.60 14.00 7.14
C LEU A 44 -9.60 13.55 8.22
N SER A 45 -9.57 14.18 9.41
CA SER A 45 -8.64 13.83 10.50
C SER A 45 -8.68 12.33 10.80
N ASP A 46 -9.86 11.75 10.99
CA ASP A 46 -10.01 10.31 11.24
C ASP A 46 -9.52 9.45 10.08
N LEU A 47 -9.81 9.88 8.84
CA LEU A 47 -9.36 9.16 7.65
C LEU A 47 -7.84 9.17 7.53
N ILE A 48 -7.20 10.28 7.90
CA ILE A 48 -5.74 10.41 7.95
C ILE A 48 -5.19 9.51 9.06
N THR A 49 -5.78 9.51 10.25
CA THR A 49 -5.35 8.63 11.36
C THR A 49 -5.44 7.15 10.97
N LEU A 50 -6.55 6.72 10.36
CA LEU A 50 -6.71 5.34 9.90
C LEU A 50 -5.68 4.97 8.83
N HIS A 51 -5.36 5.90 7.93
CA HIS A 51 -4.32 5.71 6.94
C HIS A 51 -2.93 5.55 7.57
N ASP A 52 -2.56 6.46 8.47
CA ASP A 52 -1.26 6.40 9.15
C ASP A 52 -1.12 5.13 9.99
N GLN A 53 -2.21 4.70 10.63
CA GLN A 53 -2.25 3.43 11.35
C GLN A 53 -2.08 2.23 10.41
N ALA A 54 -2.71 2.25 9.23
CA ALA A 54 -2.52 1.20 8.22
C ALA A 54 -1.06 1.11 7.77
N ILE A 55 -0.43 2.26 7.51
CA ILE A 55 1.00 2.33 7.14
C ILE A 55 1.89 1.81 8.26
N TRP A 56 1.57 2.14 9.52
CA TRP A 56 2.29 1.64 10.68
C TRP A 56 2.25 0.11 10.76
N TYR A 57 1.06 -0.49 10.63
CA TYR A 57 0.91 -1.95 10.62
C TYR A 57 1.68 -2.61 9.46
N HIS A 58 1.65 -2.02 8.27
CA HIS A 58 2.42 -2.55 7.15
C HIS A 58 3.93 -2.47 7.38
N ARG A 59 4.43 -1.41 8.01
CA ARG A 59 5.86 -1.31 8.40
C ARG A 59 6.26 -2.39 9.41
N GLN A 60 5.40 -2.68 10.39
CA GLN A 60 5.62 -3.80 11.32
C GLN A 60 5.65 -5.14 10.57
N ALA A 61 4.74 -5.34 9.61
CA ALA A 61 4.72 -6.53 8.78
C ALA A 61 6.03 -6.69 7.97
N LEU A 62 6.58 -5.61 7.42
CA LEU A 62 7.85 -5.63 6.69
C LEU A 62 9.03 -5.97 7.61
N ASP A 63 9.09 -5.41 8.83
CA ASP A 63 10.12 -5.75 9.82
C ASP A 63 10.06 -7.25 10.18
N LEU A 64 8.87 -7.77 10.47
CA LEU A 64 8.66 -9.19 10.78
C LEU A 64 8.98 -10.10 9.60
N PHE A 65 8.62 -9.67 8.38
CA PHE A 65 8.96 -10.38 7.15
C PHE A 65 10.49 -10.50 7.00
N SER A 66 11.24 -9.42 7.25
CA SER A 66 12.70 -9.43 7.20
C SER A 66 13.33 -10.39 8.22
N LYS A 67 12.66 -10.57 9.37
CA LYS A 67 13.02 -11.53 10.43
C LYS A 67 12.51 -12.96 10.16
N LYS A 68 11.92 -13.22 8.98
CA LYS A 68 11.32 -14.50 8.58
C LYS A 68 10.16 -14.97 9.46
N ARG A 69 9.55 -14.04 10.22
CA ARG A 69 8.37 -14.26 11.07
C ARG A 69 7.09 -14.11 10.24
N TYR A 70 6.90 -15.02 9.29
CA TYR A 70 5.87 -14.89 8.26
C TYR A 70 4.43 -14.90 8.79
N PRO A 71 4.04 -15.74 9.76
CA PRO A 71 2.69 -15.71 10.32
C PRO A 71 2.35 -14.37 10.97
N GLU A 72 3.28 -13.79 11.77
CA GLU A 72 3.05 -12.49 12.39
C GLU A 72 3.07 -11.36 11.37
N ALA A 73 3.94 -11.44 10.35
CA ALA A 73 3.94 -10.50 9.24
C ALA A 73 2.60 -10.49 8.50
N ALA A 74 2.01 -11.66 8.24
CA ALA A 74 0.69 -11.78 7.63
C ALA A 74 -0.40 -11.17 8.50
N MET A 75 -0.38 -11.41 9.82
CA MET A 75 -1.33 -10.81 10.74
C MET A 75 -1.29 -9.27 10.68
N HIS A 76 -0.11 -8.67 10.76
CA HIS A 76 0.02 -7.20 10.69
C HIS A 76 -0.32 -6.64 9.31
N ASN A 77 0.05 -7.34 8.23
CA ASN A 77 -0.31 -6.88 6.89
C ASN A 77 -1.84 -6.97 6.65
N ASN A 78 -2.51 -7.95 7.24
CA ASN A 78 -3.97 -8.06 7.20
C ASN A 78 -4.65 -6.93 7.98
N GLN A 79 -4.07 -6.48 9.11
CA GLN A 79 -4.54 -5.28 9.81
C GLN A 79 -4.39 -4.03 8.93
N ALA A 80 -3.27 -3.88 8.22
CA ALA A 80 -3.07 -2.80 7.27
C ALA A 80 -4.10 -2.82 6.13
N LEU A 81 -4.39 -4.00 5.57
CA LEU A 81 -5.41 -4.19 4.53
C LEU A 81 -6.83 -3.91 5.03
N ALA A 82 -7.15 -4.27 6.27
CA ALA A 82 -8.46 -4.00 6.87
C ALA A 82 -8.71 -2.49 7.03
N LEU A 83 -7.68 -1.74 7.40
CA LEU A 83 -7.76 -0.28 7.55
C LEU A 83 -7.71 0.45 6.20
N TYR A 84 -6.88 -0.03 5.26
CA TYR A 84 -6.72 0.61 3.96
C TYR A 84 -6.48 -0.40 2.83
N TYR A 85 -7.58 -0.99 2.38
CA TYR A 85 -7.59 -2.05 1.36
C TYR A 85 -7.00 -1.62 0.00
N SER A 86 -7.08 -0.35 -0.37
CA SER A 86 -6.66 0.11 -1.72
C SER A 86 -5.16 0.41 -1.86
N HIS A 87 -4.32 0.01 -0.90
CA HIS A 87 -2.86 0.21 -0.99
C HIS A 87 -2.21 -0.94 -1.76
N ALA A 88 -1.56 -0.64 -2.88
CA ALA A 88 -0.94 -1.66 -3.73
C ALA A 88 0.13 -2.48 -3.00
N ASP A 89 1.03 -1.83 -2.25
CA ASP A 89 2.12 -2.51 -1.53
C ASP A 89 1.64 -3.53 -0.50
N PHE A 90 0.45 -3.33 0.09
CA PHE A 90 -0.08 -4.25 1.08
C PHE A 90 -0.49 -5.57 0.41
N HIS A 91 -1.12 -5.47 -0.77
CA HIS A 91 -1.42 -6.64 -1.61
C HIS A 91 -0.15 -7.30 -2.16
N ALA A 92 0.88 -6.51 -2.50
CA ALA A 92 2.15 -7.05 -2.96
C ALA A 92 2.85 -7.89 -1.88
N LEU A 93 2.84 -7.42 -0.62
CA LEU A 93 3.35 -8.17 0.52
C LEU A 93 2.48 -9.39 0.86
N ALA A 94 1.15 -9.27 0.76
CA ALA A 94 0.24 -10.40 0.94
C ALA A 94 0.56 -11.52 -0.05
N GLY A 95 0.80 -11.18 -1.33
CA GLY A 95 1.17 -12.16 -2.34
C GLY A 95 2.49 -12.86 -2.03
N LYS A 96 3.50 -12.11 -1.56
CA LYS A 96 4.77 -12.70 -1.10
C LYS A 96 4.58 -13.66 0.06
N LEU A 97 3.76 -13.29 1.05
CA LEU A 97 3.48 -14.12 2.21
C LEU A 97 2.73 -15.40 1.86
N SER A 98 1.74 -15.33 0.96
CA SER A 98 1.03 -16.52 0.45
C SER A 98 1.96 -17.44 -0.35
N ALA A 99 2.83 -16.89 -1.20
CA ALA A 99 3.79 -17.68 -1.96
C ALA A 99 4.76 -18.46 -1.05
N LEU A 100 5.21 -17.85 0.05
CA LEU A 100 6.05 -18.52 1.05
C LEU A 100 5.34 -19.66 1.78
N GLN A 101 4.01 -19.66 1.80
CA GLN A 101 3.19 -20.75 2.36
C GLN A 101 2.87 -21.83 1.32
N GLY A 102 3.25 -21.63 0.04
CA GLY A 102 2.91 -22.54 -1.06
C GLY A 102 1.54 -22.25 -1.71
N GLU A 103 0.84 -21.22 -1.23
CA GLU A 103 -0.50 -20.83 -1.69
C GLU A 103 -0.39 -19.93 -2.94
N TRP A 104 0.01 -20.53 -4.05
CA TRP A 104 0.35 -19.81 -5.29
C TRP A 104 -0.86 -19.12 -5.95
N ARG A 105 -2.07 -19.68 -5.81
CA ARG A 105 -3.28 -19.06 -6.40
C ARG A 105 -3.61 -17.74 -5.70
N GLU A 106 -3.54 -17.76 -4.37
CA GLU A 106 -3.75 -16.62 -3.47
C GLU A 106 -2.65 -15.57 -3.68
N ALA A 107 -1.41 -16.03 -3.88
CA ALA A 107 -0.29 -15.15 -4.20
C ALA A 107 -0.50 -14.39 -5.52
N ILE A 108 -0.86 -15.11 -6.58
CA ILE A 108 -1.16 -14.53 -7.90
C ILE A 108 -2.34 -13.54 -7.80
N ALA A 109 -3.42 -13.92 -7.13
CA ALA A 109 -4.58 -13.05 -6.96
C ALA A 109 -4.20 -11.75 -6.21
N SER A 110 -3.37 -11.85 -5.18
CA SER A 110 -2.89 -10.69 -4.42
C SER A 110 -2.00 -9.78 -5.27
N TRP A 111 -1.05 -10.33 -6.04
CA TRP A 111 -0.23 -9.51 -6.94
C TRP A 111 -1.06 -8.86 -8.07
N GLN A 112 -2.04 -9.55 -8.62
CA GLN A 112 -2.97 -8.96 -9.59
C GLN A 112 -3.75 -7.79 -8.97
N GLN A 113 -4.18 -7.92 -7.72
CA GLN A 113 -4.86 -6.86 -7.00
C GLN A 113 -3.93 -5.67 -6.72
N ALA A 114 -2.65 -5.91 -6.40
CA ALA A 114 -1.65 -4.86 -6.30
C ALA A 114 -1.53 -4.06 -7.62
N LEU A 115 -1.45 -4.76 -8.76
CA LEU A 115 -1.37 -4.13 -10.09
C LEU A 115 -2.65 -3.40 -10.50
N LYS A 116 -3.82 -3.81 -9.98
CA LYS A 116 -5.07 -3.08 -10.18
C LYS A 116 -5.05 -1.71 -9.51
N PHE A 117 -4.39 -1.58 -8.36
CA PHE A 117 -4.26 -0.32 -7.63
C PHE A 117 -3.07 0.52 -8.07
N ASP A 118 -1.95 -0.12 -8.37
CA ASP A 118 -0.76 0.51 -8.96
C ASP A 118 -0.20 -0.39 -10.08
N PRO A 119 -0.52 -0.08 -11.35
CA PRO A 119 -0.02 -0.84 -12.50
C PRO A 119 1.51 -0.87 -12.62
N LYS A 120 2.24 -0.01 -11.89
CA LYS A 120 3.70 0.06 -11.90
C LYS A 120 4.33 -0.56 -10.63
N ASN A 121 3.57 -1.29 -9.83
CA ASN A 121 4.10 -1.92 -8.63
C ASN A 121 5.18 -2.96 -9.00
N ALA A 122 6.44 -2.60 -8.76
CA ALA A 122 7.60 -3.40 -9.18
C ALA A 122 7.55 -4.82 -8.60
N ILE A 123 7.22 -4.96 -7.31
CA ILE A 123 7.15 -6.26 -6.64
C ILE A 123 6.13 -7.18 -7.32
N ALA A 124 4.93 -6.68 -7.58
CA ALA A 124 3.88 -7.47 -8.20
C ALA A 124 4.20 -7.83 -9.66
N CYS A 125 4.80 -6.90 -10.42
CA CYS A 125 5.29 -7.15 -11.78
C CYS A 125 6.37 -8.25 -11.80
N ASP A 126 7.36 -8.16 -10.93
CA ASP A 126 8.46 -9.13 -10.85
C ASP A 126 7.94 -10.51 -10.47
N CYS A 127 7.12 -10.59 -9.41
CA CYS A 127 6.58 -11.88 -8.94
C CYS A 127 5.67 -12.56 -9.98
N LEU A 128 4.78 -11.82 -10.65
CA LEU A 128 3.95 -12.39 -11.72
C LEU A 128 4.77 -12.68 -12.99
N GLY A 129 5.80 -11.88 -13.26
CA GLY A 129 6.73 -12.07 -14.36
C GLY A 129 7.60 -13.31 -14.21
N LEU A 130 7.82 -13.82 -13.01
CA LEU A 130 8.49 -15.11 -12.77
C LEU A 130 7.56 -16.32 -12.94
N ILE A 131 6.25 -16.12 -12.73
CA ILE A 131 5.25 -17.20 -12.78
C ILE A 131 4.69 -17.37 -14.19
N LYS A 132 4.33 -16.28 -14.87
CA LYS A 132 3.77 -16.32 -16.23
C LYS A 132 4.64 -17.05 -17.27
N PRO A 133 5.99 -16.93 -17.30
CA PRO A 133 6.80 -17.69 -18.26
C PRO A 133 6.85 -19.19 -17.94
N ASN A 134 6.40 -19.61 -16.75
CA ASN A 134 6.31 -21.02 -16.34
C ASN A 134 4.89 -21.62 -16.51
N LEU A 135 3.87 -20.82 -16.84
CA LEU A 135 2.61 -21.32 -17.42
C LEU A 135 2.78 -21.41 -18.93
N ILE A 136 3.59 -22.38 -19.38
CA ILE A 136 3.55 -22.84 -20.76
C ILE A 136 2.27 -23.66 -20.90
N ILE A 137 1.30 -23.12 -21.64
CA ILE A 137 0.18 -23.89 -22.21
C ILE A 137 0.70 -24.63 -23.45
#